data_AF-A0A2E3C4J0-F1
#
_entry.id   AF-A0A2E3C4J0-F1
#
_cell.length_a   1.000
_cell.length_b   1.000
_cell.length_c   1.000
_cell.angle_alpha   90.00
_cell.angle_beta   90.00
_cell.angle_gamma   90.00
#
_symmetry.space_group_name_H-M   'P 1'
#
loop_
_entity.id
_entity.type
_entity.pdbx_description
1 polymer ?
#
loop_
_entity_poly.entity_id
_entity_poly.type
_entity_poly.pdbx_seq_one_letter_code
_entity_poly.pdbx_strand_id
1 'polypeptide(L)'
;MNIGNKKIYINGIGVTLNSRTKAEIERDTEAGTFSRYEARLYNKNVRALLENGERNDTLWADSWADPHYETVTAETPEQAIQMIFQKFPEKGGFVITDIIELEPPER
;
A
#
# COMPACT_ATOMS: atom_id res chain seq x y z
N MET A 1 -12.43 -1.58 38.80
CA MET A 1 -11.60 -0.46 39.28
C MET A 1 -11.47 0.55 38.13
N ASN A 2 -12.07 1.74 38.23
CA ASN A 2 -12.09 2.71 37.13
C ASN A 2 -10.81 3.56 37.18
N ILE A 3 -9.95 3.45 36.17
CA ILE A 3 -8.66 4.15 36.13
C ILE A 3 -8.89 5.48 35.41
N GLY A 4 -8.99 6.57 36.17
CA GLY A 4 -9.33 7.89 35.66
C GLY A 4 -8.37 8.42 34.58
N ASN A 5 -8.91 9.23 33.67
CA ASN A 5 -8.21 9.82 32.53
C ASN A 5 -6.95 10.59 32.98
N LYS A 6 -5.80 10.28 32.38
CA LYS A 6 -4.53 10.97 32.61
C LYS A 6 -4.26 11.94 31.45
N LYS A 7 -4.18 13.23 31.75
CA LYS A 7 -3.75 14.25 30.77
C LYS A 7 -2.24 14.19 30.57
N ILE A 8 -1.79 14.17 29.33
CA ILE A 8 -0.37 14.24 28.96
C ILE A 8 -0.21 15.34 27.91
N TYR A 9 0.88 16.10 27.99
CA TYR A 9 1.17 17.20 27.08
C TYR A 9 2.26 16.76 26.11
N ILE A 10 1.99 16.82 24.81
CA ILE A 10 2.96 16.51 23.75
C ILE A 10 3.04 17.76 22.86
N ASN A 11 4.25 18.30 22.67
CA ASN A 11 4.50 19.54 21.90
C ASN A 11 3.61 20.73 22.30
N GLY A 12 3.34 20.91 23.60
CA GLY A 12 2.54 22.03 24.11
C GLY A 12 1.03 21.91 23.90
N ILE A 13 0.55 20.85 23.23
CA ILE A 13 -0.88 20.55 23.08
C ILE A 13 -1.28 19.59 24.19
N GLY A 14 -2.26 19.99 25.00
CA GLY A 14 -2.84 19.14 26.04
C GLY A 14 -3.72 18.08 25.42
N VAL A 15 -3.24 16.83 25.40
CA VAL A 15 -3.99 15.68 24.88
C VAL A 15 -4.55 14.90 26.07
N THR A 16 -5.86 14.61 26.03
CA THR A 16 -6.50 13.75 27.04
C THR A 16 -6.47 12.32 26.54
N LEU A 17 -5.65 11.46 27.15
CA LEU A 17 -5.71 10.02 26.91
C LEU A 17 -6.89 9.48 27.72
N ASN A 18 -7.95 9.06 27.01
CA ASN A 18 -8.96 8.20 27.60
C ASN A 18 -8.28 6.87 27.94
N SER A 19 -8.38 6.45 29.21
CA SER A 19 -7.86 5.17 29.66
C SER A 19 -8.66 4.06 28.98
N ARG A 20 -8.14 3.50 27.89
CA ARG A 20 -8.75 2.36 27.20
C ARG A 20 -8.63 1.10 28.05
N THR A 21 -9.63 0.23 27.96
CA THR A 21 -9.63 -1.05 28.66
C THR A 21 -8.58 -1.98 28.07
N LYS A 22 -8.07 -2.93 28.88
CA LYS A 22 -7.08 -3.93 28.43
C LYS A 22 -7.53 -4.69 27.17
N ALA A 23 -8.84 -4.95 27.04
CA ALA A 23 -9.43 -5.62 25.87
C ALA A 23 -9.47 -4.74 24.60
N GLU A 24 -9.53 -3.41 24.71
CA GLU A 24 -9.43 -2.50 23.57
C GLU A 24 -7.98 -2.36 23.11
N ILE A 25 -7.04 -2.34 24.05
CA ILE A 25 -5.61 -2.39 23.73
C ILE A 25 -5.28 -3.74 23.10
N GLU A 26 -5.80 -4.86 23.63
CA GLU A 26 -5.62 -6.22 23.09
C GLU A 26 -6.24 -6.39 21.70
N ARG A 27 -7.43 -5.82 21.41
CA ARG A 27 -7.97 -5.77 20.04
C ARG A 27 -7.15 -4.92 19.08
N ASP A 28 -6.60 -3.80 19.56
CA ASP A 28 -5.68 -2.96 18.76
C ASP A 28 -4.27 -3.60 18.65
N THR A 29 -3.93 -4.61 19.48
CA THR A 29 -2.66 -5.35 19.47
C THR A 29 -2.77 -6.78 18.93
N GLU A 30 -3.95 -7.21 18.47
CA GLU A 30 -4.13 -8.45 17.71
C GLU A 30 -3.68 -8.24 16.25
N ALA A 31 -2.35 -8.22 16.09
CA ALA A 31 -1.57 -8.41 14.87
C ALA A 31 -1.67 -7.32 13.78
N GLY A 32 -0.51 -6.77 13.41
CA GLY A 32 -0.25 -6.39 12.02
C GLY A 32 -0.46 -7.63 11.15
N THR A 33 -1.70 -7.85 10.74
CA THR A 33 -2.08 -8.96 9.89
C THR A 33 -1.68 -8.54 8.49
N PHE A 34 -0.60 -9.13 8.00
CA PHE A 34 -0.19 -8.90 6.63
C PHE A 34 -1.20 -9.55 5.68
N SER A 35 -1.92 -8.73 4.94
CA SER A 35 -2.78 -9.17 3.86
C SER A 35 -1.99 -9.27 2.56
N ARG A 36 -2.48 -10.10 1.64
CA ARG A 36 -1.93 -10.21 0.30
C ARG A 36 -2.67 -9.21 -0.58
N TYR A 37 -1.94 -8.33 -1.24
CA TYR A 37 -2.49 -7.35 -2.17
C TYR A 37 -2.06 -7.70 -3.60
N GLU A 38 -2.96 -7.57 -4.55
CA GLU A 38 -2.66 -7.66 -5.98
C GLU A 38 -2.89 -6.30 -6.62
N ALA A 39 -1.87 -5.78 -7.29
CA ALA A 39 -1.96 -4.54 -8.03
C ALA A 39 -1.90 -4.79 -9.53
N ARG A 40 -2.76 -4.08 -10.25
CA ARG A 40 -2.73 -4.02 -11.71
C ARG A 40 -1.99 -2.77 -12.14
N LEU A 41 -0.90 -2.91 -12.89
CA LEU A 41 -0.06 -1.79 -13.33
C LEU A 41 0.45 -1.97 -14.76
N TYR A 42 0.83 -0.86 -15.39
CA TYR A 42 1.46 -0.84 -16.71
C TYR A 42 2.47 0.31 -16.78
N ASN A 43 3.30 0.34 -17.82
CA ASN A 43 4.22 1.45 -18.09
C ASN A 43 3.62 2.38 -19.16
N LYS A 44 3.21 3.59 -18.74
CA LYS A 44 2.58 4.58 -19.63
C LYS A 44 3.51 5.10 -20.72
N ASN A 45 4.82 5.11 -20.47
CA ASN A 45 5.79 5.59 -21.45
C ASN A 45 5.95 4.55 -22.57
N VAL A 46 6.05 3.27 -22.20
CA VAL A 46 6.06 2.16 -23.18
C VAL A 46 4.78 2.18 -24.00
N ARG A 47 3.62 2.29 -23.36
CA ARG A 47 2.32 2.37 -24.05
C ARG A 47 2.27 3.53 -25.05
N ALA A 48 2.67 4.74 -24.63
CA ALA A 48 2.63 5.92 -25.49
C ALA A 48 3.53 5.76 -26.73
N LEU A 49 4.74 5.20 -26.58
CA LEU A 49 5.64 4.95 -27.71
C LEU A 49 5.00 3.99 -28.71
N LEU A 50 4.46 2.86 -28.24
CA LEU A 50 3.83 1.87 -29.12
C LEU A 50 2.56 2.41 -29.78
N GLU A 51 1.72 3.15 -29.06
CA GLU A 51 0.51 3.79 -29.61
C GLU A 51 0.83 4.82 -30.69
N ASN A 52 1.97 5.52 -30.56
CA ASN A 52 2.45 6.47 -31.57
C ASN A 52 3.16 5.79 -32.76
N GLY A 53 3.36 4.47 -32.73
CA GLY A 53 4.16 3.74 -33.71
C GLY A 53 5.66 4.01 -33.61
N GLU A 54 6.11 4.55 -32.48
CA GLU A 54 7.52 4.78 -32.17
C GLU A 54 8.17 3.49 -31.66
N ARG A 55 9.48 3.38 -31.84
CA ARG A 55 10.24 2.28 -31.26
C ARG A 55 10.32 2.49 -29.75
N ASN A 56 10.01 1.45 -28.97
CA ASN A 56 10.27 1.45 -27.54
C ASN A 56 11.79 1.61 -27.27
N ASP A 57 12.17 2.74 -26.69
CA ASP A 57 13.53 3.10 -26.30
C ASP A 57 13.73 3.11 -24.78
N THR A 58 12.73 2.66 -24.03
CA THR A 58 12.80 2.53 -22.57
C THR A 58 13.63 1.32 -22.17
N LEU A 59 13.89 1.18 -20.86
CA LEU A 59 14.55 0.00 -20.29
C LEU A 59 13.61 -1.20 -20.10
N TRP A 60 12.33 -1.07 -20.45
CA TRP A 60 11.30 -2.08 -20.21
C TRP A 60 10.84 -2.69 -21.53
N ALA A 61 10.50 -3.98 -21.51
CA ALA A 61 9.99 -4.67 -22.70
C ALA A 61 8.64 -4.10 -23.16
N ASP A 62 8.35 -4.23 -24.46
CA ASP A 62 7.10 -3.77 -25.10
C ASP A 62 5.85 -4.29 -24.38
N SER A 63 5.92 -5.50 -23.82
CA SER A 63 4.82 -6.10 -23.06
C SER A 63 4.34 -5.19 -21.93
N TRP A 64 5.21 -4.37 -21.32
CA TRP A 64 4.83 -3.46 -20.25
C TRP A 64 3.91 -2.31 -20.70
N ALA A 65 3.61 -2.15 -21.98
CA ALA A 65 2.49 -1.31 -22.42
C ALA A 65 1.14 -1.84 -21.92
N ASP A 66 1.00 -3.16 -21.77
CA ASP A 66 -0.22 -3.81 -21.32
C ASP A 66 -0.27 -3.94 -19.79
N PRO A 67 -1.46 -4.09 -19.20
CA PRO A 67 -1.61 -4.31 -17.77
C PRO A 67 -1.00 -5.64 -17.30
N HIS A 68 -0.19 -5.56 -16.25
CA HIS A 68 0.42 -6.66 -15.52
C HIS A 68 -0.13 -6.71 -14.09
N TYR A 69 -0.07 -7.88 -13.46
CA TYR A 69 -0.49 -8.08 -12.07
C TYR A 69 0.72 -8.40 -11.20
N GLU A 70 0.85 -7.69 -10.09
CA GLU A 70 1.94 -7.86 -9.13
C GLU A 70 1.37 -8.04 -7.73
N THR A 71 1.79 -9.10 -7.05
CA THR A 71 1.37 -9.36 -5.69
C THR A 71 2.43 -8.93 -4.67
N VAL A 72 1.99 -8.29 -3.58
CA VAL A 72 2.81 -8.03 -2.40
C VAL A 72 2.06 -8.40 -1.12
N THR A 73 2.80 -8.61 -0.03
CA THR A 73 2.25 -8.84 1.30
C THR A 73 2.55 -7.61 2.15
N ALA A 74 1.52 -6.96 2.68
CA ALA A 74 1.62 -5.69 3.40
C ALA A 74 0.56 -5.60 4.51
N GLU A 75 0.76 -4.70 5.46
CA GLU A 75 -0.21 -4.42 6.54
C GLU A 75 -1.36 -3.53 6.06
N THR A 76 -1.11 -2.68 5.06
CA THR A 76 -2.12 -1.78 4.47
C THR A 76 -1.95 -1.67 2.95
N PRO A 77 -3.01 -1.28 2.20
CA PRO A 77 -2.90 -1.03 0.77
C PRO A 77 -1.90 0.09 0.43
N GLU A 78 -1.74 1.10 1.27
CA GLU A 78 -0.74 2.17 1.06
C GLU A 78 0.69 1.62 1.14
N GLN A 79 0.95 0.74 2.10
CA GLN A 79 2.24 0.06 2.20
C GLN A 79 2.48 -0.85 0.99
N ALA A 80 1.45 -1.57 0.53
CA ALA A 80 1.52 -2.37 -0.68
C ALA A 80 1.90 -1.52 -1.91
N ILE A 81 1.24 -0.37 -2.10
CA ILE A 81 1.55 0.60 -3.17
C ILE A 81 3.02 1.05 -3.08
N GLN A 82 3.49 1.42 -1.89
CA GLN A 82 4.89 1.84 -1.70
C GLN A 82 5.88 0.72 -2.09
N MET A 83 5.60 -0.52 -1.69
CA MET A 83 6.42 -1.69 -2.03
C MET A 83 6.43 -1.96 -3.54
N ILE A 84 5.28 -1.79 -4.21
CA ILE A 84 5.19 -1.92 -5.66
C ILE A 84 6.02 -0.82 -6.34
N PHE A 85 5.90 0.43 -5.91
CA PHE A 85 6.68 1.53 -6.49
C PHE A 85 8.19 1.47 -6.22
N GLN A 86 8.63 0.73 -5.20
CA GLN A 86 10.05 0.42 -5.04
C GLN A 86 10.57 -0.47 -6.17
N LYS A 87 9.76 -1.41 -6.67
CA LYS A 87 10.10 -2.31 -7.79
C LYS A 87 9.83 -1.67 -9.15
N PHE A 88 8.73 -0.92 -9.25
CA PHE A 88 8.19 -0.35 -10.47
C PHE A 88 7.99 1.16 -10.30
N PRO A 89 9.07 1.98 -10.35
CA PRO A 89 9.00 3.37 -9.95
C PRO A 89 8.06 4.20 -10.83
N GLU A 90 7.21 5.02 -10.21
CA GLU A 90 6.32 5.95 -10.93
C GLU A 90 7.10 6.89 -11.86
N LYS A 91 8.25 7.39 -11.40
CA LYS A 91 9.19 8.19 -12.22
C LYS A 91 9.72 7.45 -13.47
N GLY A 92 9.67 6.11 -13.46
CA GLY A 92 10.03 5.25 -14.59
C GLY A 92 8.87 4.99 -15.56
N GLY A 93 7.71 5.63 -15.36
CA GLY A 93 6.54 5.51 -16.22
C GLY A 93 5.48 4.52 -15.70
N PHE A 94 5.69 3.86 -14.57
CA PHE A 94 4.70 2.92 -14.04
C PHE A 94 3.49 3.62 -13.44
N VAL A 95 2.32 3.06 -13.72
CA VAL A 95 1.03 3.52 -13.19
C VAL A 95 0.31 2.31 -12.63
N ILE A 96 -0.04 2.35 -11.35
CA ILE A 96 -0.97 1.41 -10.73
C ILE A 96 -2.39 1.88 -11.09
N THR A 97 -3.15 1.01 -11.72
CA THR A 97 -4.55 1.27 -12.13
C THR A 97 -5.56 0.74 -11.12
N ASP A 98 -5.19 -0.32 -10.40
CA ASP A 98 -6.05 -0.95 -9.41
C ASP A 98 -5.19 -1.66 -8.36
N ILE A 99 -5.70 -1.76 -7.15
CA ILE A 99 -5.12 -2.57 -6.08
C ILE A 99 -6.24 -3.18 -5.25
N ILE A 100 -6.22 -4.50 -5.12
CA ILE A 100 -7.21 -5.25 -4.36
C ILE A 100 -6.53 -6.05 -3.26
N GLU A 101 -7.21 -6.15 -2.12
CA GLU A 101 -6.86 -7.10 -1.08
C GLU A 101 -7.37 -8.47 -1.51
N LEU A 102 -6.48 -9.45 -1.62
CA LEU A 102 -6.84 -10.84 -1.83
C LEU A 102 -7.22 -11.42 -0.47
N GLU A 103 -8.40 -12.02 -0.37
CA GLU A 103 -8.88 -12.62 0.87
C GLU A 103 -7.79 -13.52 1.49
N PRO A 104 -7.53 -13.40 2.80
CA PRO A 104 -6.64 -14.33 3.48
C PRO A 104 -7.21 -15.74 3.29
N PRO A 105 -6.36 -16.77 3.10
CA PRO A 105 -6.86 -18.13 2.93
C PRO A 105 -7.76 -18.50 4.12
N GLU A 106 -8.95 -19.03 3.82
CA GLU A 106 -9.85 -19.58 4.84
C GLU A 106 -9.03 -20.54 5.72
N ARG A 107 -8.95 -20.22 7.03
CA ARG A 107 -8.22 -21.01 8.01
C ARG A 107 -9.07 -22.15 8.54
#